data_AF-A0A087TFR1-F1
#
_entry.id   AF-A0A087TFR1-F1
#
_cell.length_a   1.000
_cell.length_b   1.000
_cell.length_c   1.000
_cell.angle_alpha   90.00
_cell.angle_beta   90.00
_cell.angle_gamma   90.00
#
_symmetry.space_group_name_H-M   'P 1'
#
loop_
_entity.id
_entity.type
_entity.pdbx_description
1 polymer ?
#
loop_
_entity_poly.entity_id
_entity_poly.type
_entity_poly.pdbx_seq_one_letter_code
_entity_poly.pdbx_strand_id
1 'polypeptide(L)'
;MVASSLCIERWKSLPIPFSGRHYSLLQAAQKIREFDKAKDFQTDIEMNDISEHSIFSLISKMQSYWCSEHPLINEDFSFWSDFISFRQKQFENFCTRNQNDSTMKLLHCVRDYFHNQSFIQLAKISRKHGQTGMCLEYLNKIKSSAVVMDSFQKLQQQLKCILCYAETLENKDTTKMIQVLSHAFNLICHTDKSYFTEEMCAKIHTFEGVILSILNCGVPSTNFENSVIKHENSFKTWSSWGEFLEKCFTSKRFGIQEGEAAITYLLKSCQYANQIQSLKPISKVLWLLSYDQNSRLAATVMKYGKDIPPLHWLPWLPQLFSALSSHERSYISEIIEYVGWTYPQSVYFPLQSLITSLELDAKSIESAGSLCEVFPQALHLQLNICIQLFELLKRKHFKVFSTLRQISDQIEQLGEDVLDKMLKKLKHVLASCYSRAFDSIRDESTTEDLNKVGHLLNQLLSELKRSKTSETINGFSFHHIQQVIRDPVVEKLQSQFIAEFNH
;
A
#
# COMPACT_ATOMS: atom_id res chain seq x y z
N MET A 1 -2.67 38.53 -19.10
CA MET A 1 -2.09 38.41 -20.46
C MET A 1 -0.55 38.48 -20.48
N VAL A 2 0.11 39.46 -19.87
CA VAL A 2 1.59 39.52 -19.87
C VAL A 2 2.24 38.41 -19.01
N ALA A 3 1.66 38.09 -17.85
CA ALA A 3 2.20 37.03 -16.99
C ALA A 3 2.09 35.63 -17.63
N SER A 4 1.03 35.38 -18.41
CA SER A 4 0.82 34.10 -19.08
C SER A 4 1.78 33.91 -20.26
N SER A 5 2.03 34.96 -21.06
CA SER A 5 3.03 34.88 -22.14
C SER A 5 4.44 34.59 -21.59
N LEU A 6 4.84 35.26 -20.50
CA LEU A 6 6.13 35.03 -19.85
C LEU A 6 6.28 33.61 -19.29
N CYS A 7 5.20 33.04 -18.72
CA CYS A 7 5.23 31.65 -18.26
C CYS A 7 5.42 30.66 -19.41
N ILE A 8 4.77 30.90 -20.56
CA ILE A 8 4.88 30.06 -21.75
C ILE A 8 6.28 30.18 -22.37
N GLU A 9 6.83 31.39 -22.44
CA GLU A 9 8.21 31.60 -22.92
C GLU A 9 9.23 30.88 -22.05
N ARG A 10 9.10 30.98 -20.72
CA ARG A 10 9.95 30.25 -19.78
C ARG A 10 9.77 28.74 -19.89
N TRP A 11 8.55 28.26 -20.08
CA TRP A 11 8.29 26.84 -20.31
C TRP A 11 9.01 26.32 -21.56
N LYS A 12 8.93 27.07 -22.66
CA LYS A 12 9.62 26.72 -23.92
C LYS A 12 11.15 26.76 -23.80
N SER A 13 11.69 27.56 -22.88
CA SER A 13 13.14 27.63 -22.62
C SER A 13 13.69 26.46 -21.80
N LEU A 14 12.83 25.65 -21.17
CA LEU A 14 13.25 24.53 -20.34
C LEU A 14 13.45 23.24 -21.18
N PRO A 15 14.28 22.29 -20.69
CA PRO A 15 14.44 20.99 -21.33
C PRO A 15 13.12 20.22 -21.45
N ILE A 16 12.96 19.43 -22.51
CA ILE A 16 11.79 18.57 -22.76
C ILE A 16 11.46 17.64 -21.58
N PRO A 17 12.41 16.97 -20.90
CA PRO A 17 12.07 16.14 -19.75
C PRO A 17 11.58 16.98 -18.56
N PHE A 18 10.48 16.55 -17.96
CA PHE A 18 9.89 17.21 -16.79
C PHE A 18 10.89 17.24 -15.62
N SER A 19 11.02 18.40 -15.00
CA SER A 19 12.00 18.66 -13.94
C SER A 19 11.39 19.59 -12.89
N GLY A 20 12.00 19.68 -11.70
CA GLY A 20 11.49 20.53 -10.60
C GLY A 20 11.33 22.02 -10.96
N ARG A 21 12.00 22.52 -12.02
CA ARG A 21 11.78 23.89 -12.52
C ARG A 21 10.41 24.07 -13.19
N HIS A 22 9.94 23.03 -13.89
CA HIS A 22 8.60 23.03 -14.49
C HIS A 22 7.51 23.13 -13.42
N TYR A 23 7.73 22.50 -12.27
CA TYR A 23 6.81 22.55 -11.14
C TYR A 23 6.55 23.99 -10.66
N SER A 24 7.59 24.81 -10.50
CA SER A 24 7.44 26.23 -10.13
C SER A 24 6.66 27.05 -11.17
N LEU A 25 6.78 26.72 -12.46
CA LEU A 25 6.02 27.38 -13.52
C LEU A 25 4.55 26.95 -13.51
N LEU A 26 4.25 25.70 -13.18
CA LEU A 26 2.88 25.22 -13.01
C LEU A 26 2.19 25.91 -11.83
N GLN A 27 2.89 26.06 -10.70
CA GLN A 27 2.41 26.84 -9.56
C GLN A 27 2.13 28.29 -9.93
N ALA A 28 3.01 28.92 -10.71
CA ALA A 28 2.79 30.28 -11.21
C ALA A 28 1.58 30.35 -12.15
N ALA A 29 1.40 29.36 -13.04
CA ALA A 29 0.24 29.27 -13.92
C ALA A 29 -1.07 29.10 -13.14
N GLN A 30 -1.07 28.33 -12.06
CA GLN A 30 -2.22 28.21 -11.16
C GLN A 30 -2.55 29.53 -10.48
N LYS A 31 -1.54 30.26 -9.97
CA LYS A 31 -1.74 31.61 -9.41
C LYS A 31 -2.33 32.56 -10.47
N ILE A 32 -1.85 32.54 -11.72
CA ILE A 32 -2.40 33.35 -12.81
C ILE A 32 -3.87 33.03 -13.06
N ARG A 33 -4.24 31.74 -13.09
CA ARG A 33 -5.64 31.32 -13.25
C ARG A 33 -6.53 31.86 -12.12
N GLU A 34 -6.06 31.81 -10.87
CA GLU A 34 -6.79 32.40 -9.74
C GLU A 34 -6.94 33.91 -9.87
N PHE A 35 -5.95 34.62 -10.40
CA PHE A 35 -6.06 36.06 -10.68
C PHE A 35 -7.10 36.35 -11.76
N ASP A 36 -7.09 35.60 -12.87
CA ASP A 36 -8.07 35.77 -13.94
C ASP A 36 -9.50 35.50 -13.42
N LYS A 37 -9.67 34.47 -12.57
CA LYS A 37 -10.95 34.17 -11.92
C LYS A 37 -11.39 35.24 -10.93
N ALA A 38 -10.48 35.78 -10.14
CA ALA A 38 -10.76 36.90 -9.25
C ALA A 38 -11.22 38.13 -10.04
N LYS A 39 -10.65 38.36 -11.23
CA LYS A 39 -11.09 39.42 -12.14
C LYS A 39 -12.48 39.14 -12.70
N ASP A 40 -12.77 37.92 -13.17
CA ASP A 40 -14.10 37.53 -13.65
C ASP A 40 -15.17 37.83 -12.58
N PHE A 41 -14.88 37.42 -11.34
CA PHE A 41 -15.74 37.69 -10.19
C PHE A 41 -15.90 39.18 -9.91
N GLN A 42 -14.85 39.99 -10.08
CA GLN A 42 -14.94 41.43 -9.92
C GLN A 42 -15.83 42.07 -11.00
N THR A 43 -15.68 41.66 -12.26
CA THR A 43 -16.51 42.17 -13.35
C THR A 43 -17.98 41.77 -13.20
N ASP A 44 -18.25 40.56 -12.69
CA ASP A 44 -19.61 40.10 -12.40
C ASP A 44 -20.29 40.94 -11.30
N ILE A 45 -19.52 41.59 -10.42
CA ILE A 45 -20.05 42.49 -9.38
C ILE A 45 -20.36 43.85 -9.97
N GLU A 46 -19.47 44.38 -10.81
CA GLU A 46 -19.63 45.71 -11.42
C GLU A 46 -20.83 45.77 -12.39
N MET A 47 -21.20 44.63 -12.99
CA MET A 47 -22.30 44.53 -13.96
C MET A 47 -23.68 44.21 -13.35
N ASN A 48 -23.75 43.67 -12.14
CA ASN A 48 -25.01 43.28 -11.51
C ASN A 48 -25.51 44.38 -10.57
N ASP A 49 -26.58 45.07 -10.97
CA ASP A 49 -27.36 45.89 -10.04
C ASP A 49 -27.85 45.06 -8.85
N ILE A 50 -27.70 45.66 -7.67
CA ILE A 50 -27.68 45.06 -6.33
C ILE A 50 -29.02 44.40 -5.99
N SER A 51 -29.21 43.14 -6.39
CA SER A 51 -30.28 42.27 -5.85
C SER A 51 -29.67 41.20 -4.95
N GLU A 52 -30.25 40.97 -3.77
CA GLU A 52 -29.71 40.01 -2.78
C GLU A 52 -29.53 38.58 -3.35
N HIS A 53 -30.40 38.17 -4.27
CA HIS A 53 -30.31 36.88 -4.95
C HIS A 53 -29.12 36.77 -5.93
N SER A 54 -28.75 37.87 -6.60
CA SER A 54 -27.57 37.89 -7.47
C SER A 54 -26.27 37.71 -6.66
N ILE A 55 -26.16 38.39 -5.51
CA ILE A 55 -25.03 38.27 -4.58
C ILE A 55 -24.92 36.85 -4.03
N PHE A 56 -26.04 36.25 -3.61
CA PHE A 56 -26.03 34.87 -3.13
C PHE A 56 -25.61 33.86 -4.20
N SER A 57 -26.07 34.07 -5.45
CA SER A 57 -25.68 33.23 -6.59
C SER A 57 -24.18 33.35 -6.89
N LEU A 58 -23.61 34.55 -6.79
CA LEU A 58 -22.20 34.81 -6.99
C LEU A 58 -21.35 34.19 -5.88
N ILE A 59 -21.75 34.35 -4.62
CA ILE A 59 -21.13 33.70 -3.46
C ILE A 59 -21.14 32.18 -3.62
N SER A 60 -22.26 31.61 -4.07
CA SER A 60 -22.38 30.16 -4.29
C SER A 60 -21.46 29.68 -5.42
N LYS A 61 -21.31 30.46 -6.51
CA LYS A 61 -20.35 30.18 -7.58
C LYS A 61 -18.91 30.26 -7.10
N MET A 62 -18.56 31.29 -6.32
CA MET A 62 -17.22 31.42 -5.70
C MET A 62 -16.94 30.24 -4.77
N GLN A 63 -17.92 29.85 -3.94
CA GLN A 63 -17.79 28.71 -3.03
C GLN A 63 -17.56 27.42 -3.79
N SER A 64 -18.36 27.15 -4.82
CA SER A 64 -18.21 25.96 -5.66
C SER A 64 -16.82 25.88 -6.28
N TYR A 65 -16.33 26.99 -6.85
CA TYR A 65 -15.02 27.05 -7.49
C TYR A 65 -13.88 26.87 -6.48
N TRP A 66 -13.84 27.65 -5.41
CA TRP A 66 -12.75 27.60 -4.44
C TRP A 66 -12.76 26.34 -3.56
N CYS A 67 -13.92 25.70 -3.36
CA CYS A 67 -13.99 24.42 -2.65
C CYS A 67 -13.63 23.21 -3.53
N SER A 68 -13.69 23.33 -4.86
CA SER A 68 -13.36 22.23 -5.78
C SER A 68 -11.90 22.29 -6.23
N GLU A 69 -11.41 23.47 -6.58
CA GLU A 69 -10.06 23.66 -7.11
C GLU A 69 -9.08 23.95 -5.97
N HIS A 70 -8.33 22.93 -5.53
CA HIS A 70 -7.27 23.07 -4.54
C HIS A 70 -5.94 22.58 -5.12
N PRO A 71 -4.80 23.18 -4.71
CA PRO A 71 -3.49 22.60 -4.96
C PRO A 71 -3.38 21.15 -4.46
N LEU A 72 -2.37 20.43 -4.93
CA LEU A 72 -2.12 19.07 -4.45
C LEU A 72 -1.64 19.09 -2.98
N ILE A 73 -1.98 18.07 -2.20
CA ILE A 73 -1.59 18.00 -0.77
C ILE A 73 -0.05 17.95 -0.61
N ASN A 74 0.65 17.44 -1.62
CA ASN A 74 2.11 17.30 -1.59
C ASN A 74 2.85 18.58 -2.01
N GLU A 75 2.14 19.66 -2.36
CA GLU A 75 2.80 20.92 -2.70
C GLU A 75 3.44 21.60 -1.50
N ASP A 76 4.39 22.49 -1.77
CA ASP A 76 5.10 23.23 -0.73
C ASP A 76 4.13 24.01 0.17
N PHE A 77 4.37 23.97 1.48
CA PHE A 77 3.54 24.66 2.45
C PHE A 77 3.51 26.18 2.22
N SER A 78 4.62 26.77 1.75
CA SER A 78 4.70 28.18 1.39
C SER A 78 3.73 28.54 0.27
N PHE A 79 3.64 27.70 -0.76
CA PHE A 79 2.70 27.88 -1.85
C PHE A 79 1.25 27.82 -1.37
N TRP A 80 0.93 26.84 -0.50
CA TRP A 80 -0.38 26.73 0.13
C TRP A 80 -0.75 27.97 0.97
N SER A 81 0.20 28.47 1.76
CA SER A 81 0.01 29.68 2.57
C SER A 81 -0.26 30.91 1.68
N ASP A 82 0.54 31.10 0.64
CA ASP A 82 0.34 32.18 -0.34
C ASP A 82 -1.03 32.08 -1.00
N PHE A 83 -1.38 30.90 -1.50
CA PHE A 83 -2.62 30.64 -2.22
C PHE A 83 -3.85 30.92 -1.36
N ILE A 84 -3.84 30.46 -0.10
CA ILE A 84 -4.94 30.68 0.82
C ILE A 84 -5.00 32.14 1.28
N SER A 85 -3.87 32.78 1.56
CA SER A 85 -3.83 34.21 1.91
C SER A 85 -4.37 35.09 0.76
N PHE A 86 -4.09 34.72 -0.49
CA PHE A 86 -4.63 35.39 -1.66
C PHE A 86 -6.15 35.29 -1.69
N ARG A 87 -6.72 34.09 -1.52
CA ARG A 87 -8.18 33.89 -1.47
C ARG A 87 -8.84 34.66 -0.33
N GLN A 88 -8.25 34.66 0.86
CA GLN A 88 -8.72 35.45 2.00
C GLN A 88 -8.79 36.94 1.65
N LYS A 89 -7.72 37.49 1.06
CA LYS A 89 -7.67 38.90 0.66
C LYS A 89 -8.69 39.25 -0.42
N GLN A 90 -8.91 38.36 -1.40
CA GLN A 90 -9.95 38.59 -2.41
C GLN A 90 -11.35 38.63 -1.79
N PHE A 91 -11.62 37.74 -0.84
CA PHE A 91 -12.90 37.72 -0.17
C PHE A 91 -13.09 38.94 0.77
N GLU A 92 -12.03 39.38 1.45
CA GLU A 92 -12.06 40.63 2.23
C GLU A 92 -12.35 41.86 1.35
N ASN A 93 -11.72 41.93 0.16
CA ASN A 93 -12.00 42.95 -0.83
C ASN A 93 -13.45 42.89 -1.35
N PHE A 94 -14.02 41.69 -1.47
CA PHE A 94 -15.41 41.49 -1.86
C PHE A 94 -16.37 42.06 -0.81
N CYS A 95 -16.16 41.75 0.46
CA CYS A 95 -17.01 42.26 1.55
C CYS A 95 -16.91 43.77 1.75
N THR A 96 -15.70 44.33 1.64
CA THR A 96 -15.49 45.76 1.87
C THR A 96 -16.12 46.66 0.80
N ARG A 97 -16.39 46.14 -0.40
CA ARG A 97 -17.03 46.89 -1.49
C ARG A 97 -18.57 46.91 -1.41
N ASN A 98 -19.17 45.89 -0.82
CA ASN A 98 -20.64 45.70 -0.78
C ASN A 98 -21.25 46.19 0.55
N GLN A 99 -20.91 47.41 0.99
CA GLN A 99 -21.34 47.97 2.29
C GLN A 99 -22.75 48.59 2.27
N ASN A 100 -23.78 47.78 1.99
CA ASN A 100 -25.19 48.18 2.19
C ASN A 100 -25.75 47.52 3.47
N ASP A 101 -26.37 48.31 4.37
CA ASP A 101 -26.68 47.96 5.76
C ASP A 101 -27.45 46.63 5.99
N SER A 102 -28.35 46.21 5.09
CA SER A 102 -29.07 44.92 5.23
C SER A 102 -28.26 43.71 4.76
N THR A 103 -27.50 43.87 3.67
CA THR A 103 -26.62 42.82 3.09
C THR A 103 -25.36 42.57 3.91
N MET A 104 -24.97 43.51 4.79
CA MET A 104 -23.76 43.44 5.59
C MET A 104 -23.70 42.24 6.54
N LYS A 105 -24.82 41.89 7.19
CA LYS A 105 -24.83 40.73 8.13
C LYS A 105 -24.61 39.41 7.41
N LEU A 106 -25.26 39.22 6.25
CA LEU A 106 -25.13 37.99 5.46
C LEU A 106 -23.73 37.88 4.85
N LEU A 107 -23.19 38.98 4.32
CA LEU A 107 -21.82 39.04 3.82
C LEU A 107 -20.77 38.77 4.92
N HIS A 108 -20.97 39.26 6.13
CA HIS A 108 -20.09 38.96 7.26
C HIS A 108 -20.15 37.49 7.69
N CYS A 109 -21.33 36.86 7.73
CA CYS A 109 -21.44 35.43 8.02
C CYS A 109 -20.73 34.57 6.96
N VAL A 110 -20.92 34.91 5.69
CA VAL A 110 -20.25 34.24 4.57
C VAL A 110 -18.73 34.43 4.65
N ARG A 111 -18.26 35.64 5.00
CA ARG A 111 -16.85 35.92 5.25
C ARG A 111 -16.26 35.03 6.31
N ASP A 112 -16.90 34.99 7.45
CA ASP A 112 -16.38 34.27 8.59
C ASP A 112 -16.37 32.75 8.28
N TYR A 113 -17.36 32.24 7.54
CA TYR A 113 -17.36 30.88 7.01
C TYR A 113 -16.15 30.60 6.10
N PHE A 114 -15.89 31.45 5.09
CA PHE A 114 -14.74 31.26 4.19
C PHE A 114 -13.40 31.36 4.91
N HIS A 115 -13.25 32.32 5.82
CA HIS A 115 -12.04 32.42 6.64
C HIS A 115 -11.85 31.15 7.47
N ASN A 116 -12.90 30.65 8.13
CA ASN A 116 -12.83 29.44 8.92
C ASN A 116 -12.45 28.23 8.06
N GLN A 117 -13.08 28.04 6.89
CA GLN A 117 -12.75 26.96 5.95
C GLN A 117 -11.30 27.04 5.47
N SER A 118 -10.82 28.24 5.15
CA SER A 118 -9.44 28.45 4.71
C SER A 118 -8.40 28.10 5.79
N PHE A 119 -8.66 28.46 7.05
CA PHE A 119 -7.81 28.07 8.18
C PHE A 119 -7.88 26.57 8.47
N ILE A 120 -9.05 25.94 8.33
CA ILE A 120 -9.21 24.48 8.45
C ILE A 120 -8.37 23.76 7.39
N GLN A 121 -8.35 24.24 6.15
CA GLN A 121 -7.49 23.66 5.10
C GLN A 121 -6.00 23.86 5.43
N LEU A 122 -5.57 25.06 5.81
CA LEU A 122 -4.18 25.31 6.23
C LEU A 122 -3.76 24.40 7.38
N ALA A 123 -4.61 24.22 8.39
CA ALA A 123 -4.36 23.32 9.51
C ALA A 123 -4.24 21.85 9.05
N LYS A 124 -5.11 21.41 8.14
CA LYS A 124 -5.06 20.05 7.58
C LYS A 124 -3.73 19.81 6.84
N ILE A 125 -3.26 20.79 6.09
CA ILE A 125 -2.03 20.70 5.28
C ILE A 125 -0.79 20.78 6.18
N SER A 126 -0.71 21.74 7.10
CA SER A 126 0.42 21.83 8.05
C SER A 126 0.59 20.54 8.85
N ARG A 127 -0.51 19.93 9.30
CA ARG A 127 -0.49 18.60 9.92
C ARG A 127 0.06 17.52 8.99
N LYS A 128 -0.30 17.52 7.70
CA LYS A 128 0.20 16.55 6.71
C LYS A 128 1.69 16.71 6.41
N HIS A 129 2.23 17.93 6.51
CA HIS A 129 3.67 18.18 6.46
C HIS A 129 4.40 17.94 7.81
N GLY A 130 3.70 17.51 8.85
CA GLY A 130 4.28 17.26 10.19
C GLY A 130 4.50 18.50 11.05
N GLN A 131 4.00 19.67 10.64
CA GLN A 131 4.11 20.93 11.39
C GLN A 131 2.92 21.10 12.35
N THR A 132 2.96 20.41 13.49
CA THR A 132 1.85 20.40 14.47
C THR A 132 1.66 21.73 15.18
N GLY A 133 2.73 22.50 15.45
CA GLY A 133 2.64 23.82 16.08
C GLY A 133 1.83 24.81 15.23
N MET A 134 2.17 24.94 13.95
CA MET A 134 1.46 25.82 13.01
C MET A 134 -0.01 25.41 12.86
N CYS A 135 -0.31 24.11 12.87
CA CYS A 135 -1.68 23.60 12.84
C CYS A 135 -2.52 24.15 13.99
N LEU A 136 -2.02 24.09 15.23
CA LEU A 136 -2.74 24.61 16.40
C LEU A 136 -2.92 26.12 16.33
N GLU A 137 -1.91 26.87 15.87
CA GLU A 137 -2.03 28.33 15.68
C GLU A 137 -3.14 28.70 14.70
N TYR A 138 -3.25 28.01 13.55
CA TYR A 138 -4.32 28.26 12.60
C TYR A 138 -5.69 27.87 13.16
N LEU A 139 -5.79 26.78 13.92
CA LEU A 139 -7.04 26.35 14.54
C LEU A 139 -7.53 27.32 15.63
N ASN A 140 -6.60 27.98 16.34
CA ASN A 140 -6.93 29.00 17.33
C ASN A 140 -7.44 30.31 16.70
N LYS A 141 -7.01 30.62 15.47
CA LYS A 141 -7.49 31.79 14.71
C LYS A 141 -8.94 31.63 14.20
N ILE A 142 -9.50 30.42 14.22
CA ILE A 142 -10.88 30.15 13.84
C ILE A 142 -11.82 30.77 14.88
N LYS A 143 -12.55 31.80 14.47
CA LYS A 143 -13.60 32.45 15.27
C LYS A 143 -14.74 31.47 15.52
N SER A 144 -15.45 31.62 16.63
CA SER A 144 -16.61 30.78 16.96
C SER A 144 -17.63 30.84 15.83
N SER A 145 -17.73 29.78 15.03
CA SER A 145 -18.62 29.70 13.88
C SER A 145 -19.99 29.24 14.35
N ALA A 146 -21.05 29.91 13.89
CA ALA A 146 -22.42 29.45 14.08
C ALA A 146 -22.74 28.16 13.27
N VAL A 147 -21.85 27.76 12.34
CA VAL A 147 -22.04 26.60 11.47
C VAL A 147 -21.49 25.34 12.13
N VAL A 148 -22.39 24.37 12.37
CA VAL A 148 -22.09 23.06 12.98
C VAL A 148 -20.95 22.33 12.27
N MET A 149 -20.91 22.36 10.93
CA MET A 149 -19.86 21.71 10.14
C MET A 149 -18.44 22.21 10.46
N ASP A 150 -18.27 23.53 10.61
CA ASP A 150 -16.96 24.14 10.87
C ASP A 150 -16.46 23.78 12.26
N SER A 151 -17.36 23.80 13.24
CA SER A 151 -17.03 23.44 14.63
C SER A 151 -16.57 21.99 14.73
N PHE A 152 -17.24 21.07 14.02
CA PHE A 152 -16.82 19.67 13.94
C PHE A 152 -15.47 19.53 13.22
N GLN A 153 -15.27 20.21 12.09
CA GLN A 153 -14.00 20.15 11.37
C GLN A 153 -12.83 20.72 12.17
N LYS A 154 -13.04 21.81 12.91
CA LYS A 154 -12.08 22.37 13.87
C LYS A 154 -11.69 21.34 14.91
N LEU A 155 -12.68 20.77 15.60
CA LEU A 155 -12.46 19.72 16.61
C LEU A 155 -11.73 18.52 16.00
N GLN A 156 -12.15 18.06 14.83
CA GLN A 156 -11.55 16.93 14.13
C GLN A 156 -10.07 17.18 13.81
N GLN A 157 -9.72 18.37 13.32
CA GLN A 157 -8.31 18.70 13.03
C GLN A 157 -7.49 18.89 14.30
N GLN A 158 -8.06 19.48 15.36
CA GLN A 158 -7.40 19.57 16.68
C GLN A 158 -7.04 18.17 17.21
N LEU A 159 -8.01 17.25 17.22
CA LEU A 159 -7.79 15.87 17.66
C LEU A 159 -6.75 15.14 16.80
N LYS A 160 -6.83 15.27 15.47
CA LYS A 160 -5.83 14.67 14.57
C LYS A 160 -4.43 15.27 14.75
N CYS A 161 -4.35 16.56 15.06
CA CYS A 161 -3.08 17.24 15.32
C CYS A 161 -2.44 16.73 16.61
N ILE A 162 -3.24 16.63 17.67
CA ILE A 162 -2.82 16.07 18.96
C ILE A 162 -2.36 14.62 18.78
N LEU A 163 -3.11 13.79 18.06
CA LEU A 163 -2.70 12.40 17.79
C LEU A 163 -1.39 12.31 17.00
N CYS A 164 -1.23 13.13 15.95
CA CYS A 164 0.01 13.17 15.18
C CYS A 164 1.20 13.65 16.03
N TYR A 165 0.98 14.61 16.94
CA TYR A 165 1.99 15.04 17.88
C TYR A 165 2.33 13.94 18.90
N ALA A 166 1.33 13.21 19.40
CA ALA A 166 1.53 12.07 20.29
C ALA A 166 2.39 10.96 19.63
N GLU A 167 2.12 10.61 18.37
CA GLU A 167 2.92 9.64 17.60
C GLU A 167 4.41 10.06 17.52
N THR A 168 4.72 11.35 17.38
CA THR A 168 6.12 11.83 17.40
C THR A 168 6.78 11.77 18.78
N LEU A 169 5.98 11.76 19.85
CA LEU A 169 6.43 11.73 21.24
C LEU A 169 6.60 10.31 21.80
N GLU A 170 6.04 9.27 21.17
CA GLU A 170 6.16 7.85 21.59
C GLU A 170 7.59 7.42 21.90
N ASN A 171 8.58 8.04 21.25
CA ASN A 171 9.99 7.69 21.39
C ASN A 171 10.78 8.62 22.33
N LYS A 172 10.18 9.67 22.91
CA LYS A 172 10.92 10.73 23.62
C LYS A 172 10.44 10.99 25.05
N ASP A 173 9.15 11.30 25.23
CA ASP A 173 8.63 11.76 26.54
C ASP A 173 7.20 11.21 26.79
N THR A 174 7.07 10.15 27.58
CA THR A 174 5.78 9.51 27.91
C THR A 174 4.87 10.41 28.76
N THR A 175 5.43 11.22 29.66
CA THR A 175 4.66 12.13 30.54
C THR A 175 3.98 13.26 29.76
N LYS A 176 4.70 13.90 28.82
CA LYS A 176 4.14 14.94 27.95
C LYS A 176 3.07 14.37 27.02
N MET A 177 3.25 13.13 26.54
CA MET A 177 2.24 12.46 25.73
C MET A 177 0.93 12.29 26.51
N ILE A 178 1.01 11.78 27.75
CA ILE A 178 -0.18 11.61 28.60
C ILE A 178 -0.87 12.96 28.82
N GLN A 179 -0.13 14.04 29.10
CA GLN A 179 -0.69 15.38 29.28
C GLN A 179 -1.43 15.90 28.03
N VAL A 180 -0.84 15.71 26.84
CA VAL A 180 -1.43 16.16 25.58
C VAL A 180 -2.68 15.34 25.23
N LEU A 181 -2.64 14.03 25.45
CA LEU A 181 -3.79 13.15 25.24
C LEU A 181 -4.90 13.40 26.26
N SER A 182 -4.57 13.70 27.53
CA SER A 182 -5.56 14.09 28.53
C SER A 182 -6.22 15.43 28.17
N HIS A 183 -5.46 16.36 27.59
CA HIS A 183 -6.03 17.60 27.07
C HIS A 183 -7.02 17.32 25.93
N ALA A 184 -6.69 16.41 25.00
CA ALA A 184 -7.61 16.00 23.94
C ALA A 184 -8.88 15.34 24.48
N PHE A 185 -8.77 14.51 25.51
CA PHE A 185 -9.92 13.89 26.17
C PHE A 185 -10.84 14.95 26.78
N ASN A 186 -10.29 15.90 27.53
CA ASN A 186 -11.06 17.00 28.12
C ASN A 186 -11.77 17.85 27.05
N LEU A 187 -11.11 18.12 25.92
CA LEU A 187 -11.74 18.81 24.79
C LEU A 187 -12.98 18.05 24.28
N ILE A 188 -12.90 16.72 24.15
CA ILE A 188 -14.05 15.90 23.72
C ILE A 188 -15.17 15.96 24.77
N CYS A 189 -14.85 15.81 26.05
CA CYS A 189 -15.84 15.83 27.13
C CYS A 189 -16.60 17.16 27.24
N HIS A 190 -15.93 18.28 26.99
CA HIS A 190 -16.53 19.61 27.01
C HIS A 190 -17.31 19.97 25.73
N THR A 191 -17.31 19.11 24.70
CA THR A 191 -18.07 19.38 23.48
C THR A 191 -19.49 18.86 23.57
N ASP A 192 -20.45 19.76 23.31
CA ASP A 192 -21.87 19.43 23.29
C ASP A 192 -22.20 18.54 22.09
N LYS A 193 -22.30 17.23 22.35
CA LYS A 193 -22.57 16.22 21.33
C LYS A 193 -23.97 16.35 20.70
N SER A 194 -24.89 17.10 21.31
CA SER A 194 -26.28 17.30 20.85
C SER A 194 -26.41 18.07 19.54
N TYR A 195 -25.43 18.92 19.21
CA TYR A 195 -25.47 19.75 18.00
C TYR A 195 -24.99 19.02 16.74
N PHE A 196 -24.40 17.84 16.87
CA PHE A 196 -23.76 17.12 15.76
C PHE A 196 -24.66 16.04 15.16
N THR A 197 -24.49 15.78 13.86
CA THR A 197 -25.13 14.63 13.22
C THR A 197 -24.63 13.31 13.81
N GLU A 198 -25.40 12.24 13.63
CA GLU A 198 -25.04 10.91 14.15
C GLU A 198 -23.68 10.43 13.61
N GLU A 199 -23.37 10.71 12.34
CA GLU A 199 -22.06 10.41 11.74
C GLU A 199 -20.89 11.14 12.41
N MET A 200 -21.11 12.42 12.75
CA MET A 200 -20.10 13.23 13.43
C MET A 200 -19.90 12.76 14.86
N CYS A 201 -21.00 12.47 15.55
CA CYS A 201 -20.97 11.86 16.87
C CYS A 201 -20.22 10.53 16.89
N ALA A 202 -20.46 9.67 15.89
CA ALA A 202 -19.72 8.41 15.75
C ALA A 202 -18.22 8.69 15.64
N LYS A 203 -17.81 9.60 14.75
CA LYS A 203 -16.38 10.00 14.62
C LYS A 203 -15.79 10.54 15.92
N ILE A 204 -16.53 11.34 16.69
CA ILE A 204 -16.06 11.83 18.01
C ILE A 204 -15.81 10.66 18.95
N HIS A 205 -16.76 9.74 19.07
CA HIS A 205 -16.62 8.54 19.91
C HIS A 205 -15.46 7.64 19.44
N THR A 206 -15.16 7.57 18.13
CA THR A 206 -13.95 6.87 17.66
C THR A 206 -12.66 7.53 18.14
N PHE A 207 -12.58 8.86 18.12
CA PHE A 207 -11.40 9.56 18.62
C PHE A 207 -11.25 9.34 20.12
N GLU A 208 -12.36 9.35 20.85
CA GLU A 208 -12.39 9.04 22.28
C GLU A 208 -11.82 7.64 22.55
N GLY A 209 -12.29 6.61 21.83
CA GLY A 209 -11.76 5.24 21.95
C GLY A 209 -10.27 5.13 21.57
N VAL A 210 -9.82 5.84 20.52
CA VAL A 210 -8.40 5.85 20.13
C VAL A 210 -7.54 6.53 21.19
N ILE A 211 -7.96 7.67 21.75
CA ILE A 211 -7.21 8.38 22.79
C ILE A 211 -7.11 7.52 24.05
N LEU A 212 -8.21 6.91 24.49
CA LEU A 212 -8.22 6.01 25.65
C LEU A 212 -7.35 4.77 25.43
N SER A 213 -7.34 4.22 24.21
CA SER A 213 -6.49 3.06 23.91
C SER A 213 -4.99 3.39 23.97
N ILE A 214 -4.58 4.59 23.58
CA ILE A 214 -3.19 5.03 23.71
C ILE A 214 -2.84 5.34 25.17
N LEU A 215 -3.77 5.93 25.92
CA LEU A 215 -3.60 6.21 27.35
C LEU A 215 -3.58 4.95 28.22
N ASN A 216 -3.96 3.78 27.68
CA ASN A 216 -4.19 2.54 28.44
C ASN A 216 -5.11 2.74 29.66
N CYS A 217 -6.05 3.69 29.57
CA CYS A 217 -6.96 4.05 30.65
C CYS A 217 -8.41 3.80 30.23
N GLY A 218 -9.24 3.32 31.16
CA GLY A 218 -10.67 3.09 30.93
C GLY A 218 -10.98 1.86 30.08
N VAL A 219 -12.20 1.83 29.52
CA VAL A 219 -12.67 0.74 28.64
C VAL A 219 -12.92 1.29 27.23
N PRO A 220 -11.90 1.34 26.34
CA PRO A 220 -12.05 1.87 24.99
C PRO A 220 -13.14 1.18 24.16
N SER A 221 -13.39 -0.11 24.41
CA SER A 221 -14.38 -0.92 23.69
C SER A 221 -15.79 -0.33 23.74
N THR A 222 -16.23 0.20 24.88
CA THR A 222 -17.59 0.77 25.01
C THR A 222 -17.76 2.01 24.14
N ASN A 223 -16.69 2.81 23.98
CA ASN A 223 -16.70 3.99 23.12
C ASN A 223 -16.71 3.62 21.63
N PHE A 224 -16.01 2.54 21.25
CA PHE A 224 -16.11 2.00 19.89
C PHE A 224 -17.50 1.42 19.61
N GLU A 225 -18.10 0.69 20.55
CA GLU A 225 -19.49 0.20 20.45
C GLU A 225 -20.47 1.36 20.26
N ASN A 226 -20.37 2.40 21.09
CA ASN A 226 -21.18 3.61 20.95
C ASN A 226 -20.98 4.33 19.61
N SER A 227 -19.79 4.26 19.03
CA SER A 227 -19.57 4.78 17.68
C SER A 227 -20.26 3.93 16.62
N VAL A 228 -20.22 2.60 16.74
CA VAL A 228 -20.81 1.69 15.76
C VAL A 228 -22.33 1.78 15.78
N ILE A 229 -22.95 1.82 16.96
CA ILE A 229 -24.40 1.97 17.12
C ILE A 229 -24.91 3.23 16.41
N LYS A 230 -24.12 4.31 16.42
CA LYS A 230 -24.48 5.57 15.74
C LYS A 230 -24.24 5.54 14.24
N HIS A 231 -23.18 4.88 13.78
CA HIS A 231 -22.86 4.81 12.36
C HIS A 231 -22.01 3.57 12.04
N GLU A 232 -22.69 2.53 11.55
CA GLU A 232 -22.06 1.24 11.25
C GLU A 232 -21.12 1.30 10.03
N ASN A 233 -21.37 2.18 9.06
CA ASN A 233 -20.66 2.20 7.77
C ASN A 233 -19.30 2.93 7.80
N SER A 234 -18.64 3.03 8.96
CA SER A 234 -17.39 3.79 9.10
C SER A 234 -16.16 2.88 9.07
N PHE A 235 -15.41 2.91 7.97
CA PHE A 235 -14.10 2.23 7.86
C PHE A 235 -13.18 2.57 9.03
N LYS A 236 -13.07 3.87 9.36
CA LYS A 236 -12.09 4.34 10.35
C LYS A 236 -12.40 3.81 11.74
N THR A 237 -13.69 3.70 12.10
CA THR A 237 -14.16 3.14 13.38
C THR A 237 -13.71 1.69 13.53
N TRP A 238 -14.12 0.84 12.59
CA TRP A 238 -13.83 -0.60 12.60
C TRP A 238 -12.33 -0.87 12.54
N SER A 239 -11.60 -0.12 11.69
CA SER A 239 -10.15 -0.23 11.59
C SER A 239 -9.50 0.12 12.93
N SER A 240 -9.83 1.26 13.55
CA SER A 240 -9.23 1.64 14.83
C SER A 240 -9.54 0.67 15.97
N TRP A 241 -10.74 0.09 15.99
CA TRP A 241 -11.11 -0.89 17.00
C TRP A 241 -10.36 -2.21 16.82
N GLY A 242 -10.23 -2.68 15.57
CA GLY A 242 -9.41 -3.85 15.24
C GLY A 242 -7.93 -3.64 15.61
N GLU A 243 -7.37 -2.46 15.32
CA GLU A 243 -5.99 -2.11 15.71
C GLU A 243 -5.80 -2.07 17.23
N PHE A 244 -6.81 -1.63 17.98
CA PHE A 244 -6.78 -1.67 19.44
C PHE A 244 -6.75 -3.11 19.97
N LEU A 245 -7.63 -3.98 19.47
CA LEU A 245 -7.67 -5.37 19.91
C LEU A 245 -6.41 -6.15 19.50
N GLU A 246 -5.83 -5.85 18.36
CA GLU A 246 -4.52 -6.37 17.94
C GLU A 246 -3.42 -5.97 18.95
N LYS A 247 -3.40 -4.71 19.40
CA LYS A 247 -2.47 -4.26 20.45
C LYS A 247 -2.73 -4.99 21.78
N CYS A 248 -3.98 -5.23 22.14
CA CYS A 248 -4.31 -6.03 23.33
C CYS A 248 -3.83 -7.47 23.21
N PHE A 249 -4.07 -8.11 22.06
CA PHE A 249 -3.67 -9.49 21.76
C PHE A 249 -2.15 -9.68 21.87
N THR A 250 -1.37 -8.75 21.33
CA THR A 250 0.10 -8.77 21.42
C THR A 250 0.62 -8.51 22.83
N SER A 251 -0.07 -7.69 23.62
CA SER A 251 0.33 -7.34 24.99
C SER A 251 -0.02 -8.41 26.02
N LYS A 252 -1.18 -9.05 25.90
CA LYS A 252 -1.69 -10.07 26.84
C LYS A 252 -1.56 -11.47 26.25
N ARG A 253 -0.36 -12.05 26.27
CA ARG A 253 -0.06 -13.49 25.98
C ARG A 253 -1.10 -14.18 25.08
N PHE A 254 -1.31 -13.66 23.87
CA PHE A 254 -2.11 -14.27 22.81
C PHE A 254 -3.49 -14.80 23.23
N GLY A 255 -4.29 -13.95 23.89
CA GLY A 255 -5.69 -14.26 24.18
C GLY A 255 -6.49 -14.54 22.90
N ILE A 256 -6.79 -15.80 22.60
CA ILE A 256 -7.42 -16.24 21.34
C ILE A 256 -8.73 -15.49 21.04
N GLN A 257 -9.54 -15.20 22.06
CA GLN A 257 -10.81 -14.45 21.92
C GLN A 257 -10.60 -13.00 21.47
N GLU A 258 -9.56 -12.31 21.97
CA GLU A 258 -9.22 -10.95 21.54
C GLU A 258 -8.71 -10.97 20.09
N GLY A 259 -7.99 -12.02 19.69
CA GLY A 259 -7.56 -12.26 18.30
C GLY A 259 -8.72 -12.50 17.33
N GLU A 260 -9.71 -13.31 17.71
CA GLU A 260 -10.93 -13.51 16.92
C GLU A 260 -11.68 -12.21 16.73
N ALA A 261 -11.92 -11.48 17.82
CA ALA A 261 -12.60 -10.19 17.77
C ALA A 261 -11.82 -9.18 16.89
N ALA A 262 -10.49 -9.12 17.03
CA ALA A 262 -9.64 -8.27 16.19
C ALA A 262 -9.80 -8.60 14.70
N ILE A 263 -9.73 -9.88 14.32
CA ILE A 263 -9.93 -10.32 12.94
C ILE A 263 -11.31 -9.93 12.44
N THR A 264 -12.37 -10.19 13.21
CA THR A 264 -13.74 -9.85 12.77
C THR A 264 -13.91 -8.35 12.51
N TYR A 265 -13.37 -7.48 13.37
CA TYR A 265 -13.49 -6.04 13.20
C TYR A 265 -12.59 -5.49 12.10
N LEU A 266 -11.38 -6.04 11.92
CA LEU A 266 -10.52 -5.71 10.78
C LEU A 266 -11.19 -6.10 9.45
N LEU A 267 -11.78 -7.29 9.36
CA LEU A 267 -12.48 -7.74 8.16
C LEU A 267 -13.76 -6.94 7.88
N LYS A 268 -14.54 -6.60 8.91
CA LYS A 268 -15.68 -5.67 8.78
C LYS A 268 -15.23 -4.30 8.28
N SER A 269 -14.07 -3.81 8.69
CA SER A 269 -13.53 -2.56 8.15
C SER A 269 -13.31 -2.67 6.63
N CYS A 270 -12.79 -3.79 6.14
CA CYS A 270 -12.52 -4.00 4.72
C CYS A 270 -13.77 -4.03 3.83
N GLN A 271 -14.96 -4.27 4.37
CA GLN A 271 -16.23 -4.20 3.64
C GLN A 271 -16.54 -2.76 3.19
N TYR A 272 -16.21 -1.77 4.03
CA TYR A 272 -16.48 -0.35 3.80
C TYR A 272 -15.25 0.44 3.32
N ALA A 273 -14.13 -0.24 3.06
CA ALA A 273 -12.87 0.38 2.69
C ALA A 273 -12.70 0.48 1.17
N ASN A 274 -11.91 1.47 0.74
CA ASN A 274 -11.34 1.46 -0.62
C ASN A 274 -10.19 0.44 -0.71
N GLN A 275 -9.83 0.01 -1.93
CA GLN A 275 -8.75 -0.96 -2.18
C GLN A 275 -7.43 -0.61 -1.48
N ILE A 276 -7.03 0.67 -1.48
CA ILE A 276 -5.78 1.11 -0.83
C ILE A 276 -5.91 1.09 0.70
N GLN A 277 -7.09 1.41 1.22
CA GLN A 277 -7.35 1.49 2.66
C GLN A 277 -7.43 0.09 3.29
N SER A 278 -7.92 -0.91 2.56
CA SER A 278 -8.02 -2.30 3.03
C SER A 278 -6.68 -3.04 3.09
N LEU A 279 -5.63 -2.54 2.42
CA LEU A 279 -4.31 -3.18 2.43
C LEU A 279 -3.76 -3.37 3.86
N LYS A 280 -3.76 -2.30 4.67
CA LYS A 280 -3.20 -2.36 6.03
C LYS A 280 -4.00 -3.32 6.93
N PRO A 281 -5.34 -3.24 7.04
CA PRO A 281 -6.11 -4.22 7.81
C PRO A 281 -5.90 -5.67 7.35
N ILE A 282 -5.88 -5.94 6.04
CA ILE A 282 -5.68 -7.32 5.53
C ILE A 282 -4.29 -7.83 5.87
N SER A 283 -3.25 -7.00 5.76
CA SER A 283 -1.89 -7.37 6.16
C SER A 283 -1.83 -7.84 7.61
N LYS A 284 -2.58 -7.16 8.49
CA LYS A 284 -2.66 -7.49 9.92
C LYS A 284 -3.43 -8.77 10.17
N VAL A 285 -4.52 -9.01 9.43
CA VAL A 285 -5.25 -10.28 9.52
C VAL A 285 -4.35 -11.44 9.11
N LEU A 286 -3.63 -11.32 7.98
CA LEU A 286 -2.70 -12.36 7.52
C LEU A 286 -1.55 -12.59 8.51
N TRP A 287 -1.08 -11.52 9.17
CA TRP A 287 -0.10 -11.62 10.23
C TRP A 287 -0.65 -12.30 11.48
N LEU A 288 -1.87 -11.96 11.92
CA LEU A 288 -2.53 -12.62 13.06
C LEU A 288 -2.76 -14.11 12.81
N LEU A 289 -3.06 -14.51 11.57
CA LEU A 289 -3.16 -15.91 11.17
C LEU A 289 -1.84 -16.70 11.31
N SER A 290 -0.69 -16.02 11.37
CA SER A 290 0.59 -16.71 11.60
C SER A 290 0.72 -17.27 13.02
N TYR A 291 -0.06 -16.77 13.98
CA TYR A 291 -0.08 -17.23 15.37
C TYR A 291 -1.16 -18.28 15.64
N ASP A 292 -1.97 -18.64 14.65
CA ASP A 292 -3.06 -19.60 14.83
C ASP A 292 -2.52 -21.03 14.95
N GLN A 293 -2.63 -21.62 16.14
CA GLN A 293 -2.27 -23.02 16.41
C GLN A 293 -3.47 -23.97 16.31
N ASN A 294 -4.70 -23.45 16.48
CA ASN A 294 -5.90 -24.26 16.69
C ASN A 294 -6.98 -24.03 15.61
N SER A 295 -6.60 -23.45 14.46
CA SER A 295 -7.45 -23.11 13.31
C SER A 295 -8.70 -22.26 13.60
N ARG A 296 -8.81 -21.70 14.81
CA ARG A 296 -9.98 -20.96 15.26
C ARG A 296 -9.99 -19.55 14.70
N LEU A 297 -8.81 -18.93 14.56
CA LEU A 297 -8.67 -17.64 13.88
C LEU A 297 -8.98 -17.80 12.39
N ALA A 298 -8.49 -18.86 11.75
CA ALA A 298 -8.80 -19.18 10.37
C ALA A 298 -10.31 -19.34 10.13
N ALA A 299 -11.04 -20.02 11.03
CA ALA A 299 -12.49 -20.16 10.93
C ALA A 299 -13.24 -18.81 10.97
N THR A 300 -12.74 -17.83 11.75
CA THR A 300 -13.34 -16.49 11.76
C THR A 300 -13.09 -15.74 10.45
N VAL A 301 -11.91 -15.90 9.85
CA VAL A 301 -11.61 -15.33 8.53
C VAL A 301 -12.54 -15.91 7.48
N MET A 302 -12.88 -17.19 7.55
CA MET A 302 -13.82 -17.82 6.63
C MET A 302 -15.22 -17.25 6.69
N LYS A 303 -15.70 -17.00 7.91
CA LYS A 303 -17.05 -16.49 8.14
C LYS A 303 -17.26 -15.10 7.51
N TYR A 304 -16.24 -14.24 7.55
CA TYR A 304 -16.35 -12.85 7.10
C TYR A 304 -15.55 -12.54 5.82
N GLY A 305 -14.71 -13.45 5.35
CA GLY A 305 -13.79 -13.22 4.23
C GLY A 305 -14.50 -13.10 2.88
N LYS A 306 -15.62 -13.80 2.69
CA LYS A 306 -16.46 -13.74 1.48
C LYS A 306 -17.26 -12.44 1.36
N ASP A 307 -17.44 -11.71 2.46
CA ASP A 307 -18.12 -10.42 2.47
C ASP A 307 -17.24 -9.29 1.90
N ILE A 308 -15.92 -9.52 1.79
CA ILE A 308 -14.97 -8.53 1.30
C ILE A 308 -14.89 -8.61 -0.22
N PRO A 309 -14.91 -7.48 -0.95
CA PRO A 309 -14.73 -7.48 -2.39
C PRO A 309 -13.46 -8.23 -2.83
N PRO A 310 -13.50 -9.10 -3.86
CA PRO A 310 -12.36 -9.91 -4.27
C PRO A 310 -11.16 -9.05 -4.73
N LEU A 311 -11.42 -7.83 -5.20
CA LEU A 311 -10.39 -6.85 -5.58
C LEU A 311 -9.42 -6.51 -4.44
N HIS A 312 -9.89 -6.54 -3.18
CA HIS A 312 -9.06 -6.23 -2.01
C HIS A 312 -8.07 -7.35 -1.68
N TRP A 313 -8.37 -8.59 -2.10
CA TRP A 313 -7.51 -9.75 -1.89
C TRP A 313 -6.42 -9.91 -2.95
N LEU A 314 -6.57 -9.31 -4.13
CA LEU A 314 -5.60 -9.43 -5.24
C LEU A 314 -4.15 -9.11 -4.86
N PRO A 315 -3.83 -8.02 -4.13
CA PRO A 315 -2.46 -7.69 -3.76
C PRO A 315 -1.82 -8.71 -2.81
N TRP A 316 -2.66 -9.50 -2.14
CA TRP A 316 -2.26 -10.48 -1.11
C TRP A 316 -2.23 -11.92 -1.63
N LEU A 317 -2.49 -12.14 -2.93
CA LEU A 317 -2.43 -13.47 -3.54
C LEU A 317 -1.11 -14.20 -3.26
N PRO A 318 0.09 -13.58 -3.39
CA PRO A 318 1.34 -14.27 -3.10
C PRO A 318 1.41 -14.81 -1.67
N GLN A 319 0.94 -14.03 -0.68
CA GLN A 319 0.91 -14.43 0.73
C GLN A 319 -0.13 -15.50 0.99
N LEU A 320 -1.31 -15.43 0.35
CA LEU A 320 -2.34 -16.47 0.44
C LEU A 320 -1.83 -17.79 -0.14
N PHE A 321 -1.14 -17.75 -1.27
CA PHE A 321 -0.54 -18.91 -1.90
C PHE A 321 0.60 -19.52 -1.07
N SER A 322 1.48 -18.69 -0.51
CA SER A 322 2.50 -19.14 0.45
C SER A 322 1.87 -19.75 1.71
N ALA A 323 0.76 -19.19 2.18
CA ALA A 323 0.04 -19.72 3.32
C ALA A 323 -0.66 -21.05 3.00
N LEU A 324 -1.11 -21.27 1.77
CA LEU A 324 -1.62 -22.56 1.30
C LEU A 324 -0.52 -23.65 1.31
N SER A 325 0.74 -23.27 1.04
CA SER A 325 1.91 -24.16 1.10
C SER A 325 2.23 -24.61 2.53
N SER A 326 1.82 -23.88 3.56
CA SER A 326 2.00 -24.30 4.97
C SER A 326 0.88 -25.26 5.40
N HIS A 327 1.25 -26.34 6.13
CA HIS A 327 0.46 -27.56 6.38
C HIS A 327 -0.91 -27.39 7.06
N GLU A 328 -1.30 -26.19 7.47
CA GLU A 328 -2.41 -25.98 8.42
C GLU A 328 -3.54 -25.09 7.89
N ARG A 329 -3.55 -24.74 6.59
CA ARG A 329 -4.41 -23.64 6.08
C ARG A 329 -5.28 -24.00 4.87
N SER A 330 -5.98 -25.13 4.94
CA SER A 330 -7.00 -25.50 3.93
C SER A 330 -8.03 -24.38 3.73
N TYR A 331 -8.34 -23.60 4.76
CA TYR A 331 -9.28 -22.48 4.73
C TYR A 331 -8.97 -21.40 3.69
N ILE A 332 -7.68 -21.17 3.37
CA ILE A 332 -7.29 -20.15 2.40
C ILE A 332 -7.72 -20.53 0.97
N SER A 333 -7.94 -21.82 0.70
CA SER A 333 -8.37 -22.31 -0.61
C SER A 333 -9.70 -21.67 -1.04
N GLU A 334 -10.64 -21.48 -0.12
CA GLU A 334 -11.95 -20.88 -0.42
C GLU A 334 -11.85 -19.37 -0.74
N ILE A 335 -10.91 -18.65 -0.13
CA ILE A 335 -10.67 -17.24 -0.47
C ILE A 335 -10.03 -17.15 -1.86
N ILE A 336 -9.06 -18.03 -2.15
CA ILE A 336 -8.44 -18.12 -3.48
C ILE A 336 -9.49 -18.51 -4.53
N GLU A 337 -10.40 -19.43 -4.20
CA GLU A 337 -11.51 -19.80 -5.06
C GLU A 337 -12.42 -18.60 -5.35
N TYR A 338 -12.83 -17.87 -4.31
CA TYR A 338 -13.65 -16.68 -4.42
C TYR A 338 -13.00 -15.60 -5.31
N VAL A 339 -11.69 -15.38 -5.15
CA VAL A 339 -10.93 -14.47 -6.01
C VAL A 339 -10.82 -15.02 -7.43
N GLY A 340 -10.52 -16.30 -7.60
CA GLY A 340 -10.39 -16.96 -8.90
C GLY A 340 -11.69 -16.98 -9.70
N TRP A 341 -12.85 -16.91 -9.03
CA TRP A 341 -14.15 -16.77 -9.69
C TRP A 341 -14.31 -15.44 -10.42
N THR A 342 -13.70 -14.36 -9.94
CA THR A 342 -13.82 -13.01 -10.52
C THR A 342 -12.59 -12.61 -11.33
N TYR A 343 -11.41 -13.01 -10.88
CA TYR A 343 -10.11 -12.71 -11.49
C TYR A 343 -9.29 -13.98 -11.78
N PRO A 344 -9.74 -14.85 -12.71
CA PRO A 344 -9.08 -16.12 -13.00
C PRO A 344 -7.64 -15.98 -13.50
N GLN A 345 -7.34 -14.91 -14.24
CA GLN A 345 -6.01 -14.66 -14.81
C GLN A 345 -4.95 -14.45 -13.72
N SER A 346 -5.30 -13.77 -12.63
CA SER A 346 -4.38 -13.48 -11.51
C SER A 346 -4.05 -14.72 -10.68
N VAL A 347 -4.91 -15.73 -10.70
CA VAL A 347 -4.79 -16.96 -9.89
C VAL A 347 -4.13 -18.09 -10.68
N TYR A 348 -4.27 -18.11 -12.01
CA TYR A 348 -3.81 -19.20 -12.88
C TYR A 348 -2.31 -19.53 -12.73
N PHE A 349 -1.42 -18.56 -13.00
CA PHE A 349 0.02 -18.82 -12.98
C PHE A 349 0.57 -19.15 -11.59
N PRO A 350 0.20 -18.43 -10.51
CA PRO A 350 0.65 -18.81 -9.17
C PRO A 350 0.17 -20.20 -8.74
N LEU A 351 -1.08 -20.57 -9.06
CA LEU A 351 -1.62 -21.89 -8.74
C LEU A 351 -0.91 -23.00 -9.52
N GLN A 352 -0.68 -22.80 -10.82
CA GLN A 352 0.06 -23.74 -11.67
C GLN A 352 1.49 -23.94 -11.15
N SER A 353 2.19 -22.83 -10.84
CA SER A 353 3.55 -22.87 -10.29
C SER A 353 3.62 -23.64 -8.97
N LEU A 354 2.64 -23.45 -8.08
CA LEU A 354 2.57 -24.18 -6.82
C LEU A 354 2.34 -25.68 -7.02
N ILE A 355 1.39 -26.05 -7.88
CA ILE A 355 1.12 -27.47 -8.20
C ILE A 355 2.40 -28.13 -8.73
N THR A 356 3.07 -27.51 -9.70
CA THR A 356 4.32 -28.04 -10.25
C THR A 356 5.42 -28.17 -9.19
N SER A 357 5.57 -27.19 -8.29
CA SER A 357 6.54 -27.29 -7.19
C SER A 357 6.23 -28.44 -6.23
N LEU A 358 4.96 -28.60 -5.83
CA LEU A 358 4.53 -29.67 -4.93
C LEU A 358 4.68 -31.06 -5.57
N GLU A 359 4.43 -31.19 -6.88
CA GLU A 359 4.67 -32.43 -7.62
C GLU A 359 6.16 -32.80 -7.69
N LEU A 360 7.05 -31.80 -7.84
CA LEU A 360 8.49 -32.02 -7.82
C LEU A 360 8.97 -32.46 -6.43
N ASP A 361 8.49 -31.79 -5.39
CA ASP A 361 8.82 -32.13 -4.01
C ASP A 361 8.35 -33.54 -3.67
N ALA A 362 7.13 -33.93 -4.05
CA ALA A 362 6.61 -35.29 -3.88
C ALA A 362 7.52 -36.34 -4.57
N LYS A 363 7.90 -36.11 -5.83
CA LYS A 363 8.79 -37.01 -6.59
C LYS A 363 10.18 -37.12 -5.96
N SER A 364 10.72 -36.01 -5.43
CA SER A 364 12.03 -36.00 -4.77
C SER A 364 12.01 -36.87 -3.50
N ILE A 365 10.93 -36.80 -2.72
CA ILE A 365 10.76 -37.57 -1.48
C ILE A 365 10.59 -39.07 -1.79
N GLU A 366 9.83 -39.42 -2.84
CA GLU A 366 9.70 -40.81 -3.32
C GLU A 366 11.04 -41.40 -3.76
N SER A 367 11.89 -40.60 -4.41
CA SER A 367 13.23 -41.03 -4.86
C SER A 367 14.27 -41.16 -3.74
N ALA A 368 14.05 -40.47 -2.60
CA ALA A 368 15.00 -40.40 -1.49
C ALA A 368 14.88 -41.57 -0.48
N GLY A 369 13.90 -42.47 -0.62
CA GLY A 369 13.85 -43.75 0.10
C GLY A 369 13.86 -43.67 1.63
N SER A 370 12.66 -43.65 2.24
CA SER A 370 12.34 -43.96 3.65
C SER A 370 13.07 -43.17 4.76
N LEU A 371 12.28 -42.41 5.56
CA LEU A 371 12.42 -42.27 7.03
C LEU A 371 11.37 -41.33 7.69
N CYS A 372 10.36 -40.83 6.97
CA CYS A 372 9.28 -40.06 7.61
C CYS A 372 7.91 -40.43 7.02
N GLU A 373 7.11 -41.22 7.74
CA GLU A 373 5.74 -41.58 7.35
C GLU A 373 4.73 -40.44 7.55
N VAL A 374 5.09 -39.39 8.31
CA VAL A 374 4.17 -38.29 8.68
C VAL A 374 4.16 -37.13 7.68
N PHE A 375 5.29 -36.86 6.99
CA PHE A 375 5.41 -35.78 5.98
C PHE A 375 4.71 -36.03 4.63
N PRO A 376 4.63 -37.27 4.09
CA PRO A 376 4.00 -37.51 2.79
C PRO A 376 2.51 -37.18 2.77
N GLN A 377 1.77 -37.51 3.84
CA GLN A 377 0.31 -37.32 3.88
C GLN A 377 -0.11 -35.84 3.82
N ALA A 378 0.61 -34.96 4.52
CA ALA A 378 0.28 -33.53 4.55
C ALA A 378 0.52 -32.88 3.18
N LEU A 379 1.63 -33.21 2.51
CA LEU A 379 1.99 -32.69 1.19
C LEU A 379 1.02 -33.20 0.11
N HIS A 380 0.63 -34.47 0.17
CA HIS A 380 -0.41 -35.02 -0.72
C HIS A 380 -1.78 -34.37 -0.51
N LEU A 381 -2.16 -34.05 0.73
CA LEU A 381 -3.41 -33.33 1.01
C LEU A 381 -3.41 -31.93 0.39
N GLN A 382 -2.30 -31.20 0.52
CA GLN A 382 -2.15 -29.86 -0.05
C GLN A 382 -2.19 -29.87 -1.59
N LEU A 383 -1.48 -30.83 -2.19
CA LEU A 383 -1.51 -31.04 -3.64
C LEU A 383 -2.94 -31.32 -4.12
N ASN A 384 -3.67 -32.19 -3.42
CA ASN A 384 -5.07 -32.49 -3.74
C ASN A 384 -5.97 -31.25 -3.66
N ILE A 385 -5.81 -30.40 -2.63
CA ILE A 385 -6.57 -29.14 -2.52
C ILE A 385 -6.27 -28.22 -3.71
N CYS A 386 -4.99 -28.05 -4.08
CA CYS A 386 -4.60 -27.20 -5.20
C CYS A 386 -5.14 -27.73 -6.54
N ILE A 387 -5.09 -29.04 -6.77
CA ILE A 387 -5.64 -29.68 -7.97
C ILE A 387 -7.17 -29.51 -8.02
N GLN A 388 -7.86 -29.71 -6.90
CA GLN A 388 -9.31 -29.49 -6.81
C GLN A 388 -9.68 -28.04 -7.13
N LEU A 389 -8.98 -27.08 -6.56
CA LEU A 389 -9.15 -25.66 -6.88
C LEU A 389 -8.92 -25.38 -8.37
N PHE A 390 -7.85 -25.92 -8.94
CA PHE A 390 -7.54 -25.74 -10.35
C PHE A 390 -8.64 -26.27 -11.27
N GLU A 391 -9.13 -27.48 -11.00
CA GLU A 391 -10.22 -28.08 -11.78
C GLU A 391 -11.55 -27.34 -11.60
N LEU A 392 -11.86 -26.84 -10.41
CA LEU A 392 -13.05 -25.99 -10.17
C LEU A 392 -12.98 -24.68 -10.98
N LEU A 393 -11.85 -23.99 -10.95
CA LEU A 393 -11.65 -22.74 -11.68
C LEU A 393 -11.65 -22.96 -13.19
N LYS A 394 -11.02 -24.04 -13.66
CA LYS A 394 -11.02 -24.45 -15.07
C LYS A 394 -12.41 -24.78 -15.60
N ARG A 395 -13.26 -25.44 -14.81
CA ARG A 395 -14.67 -25.71 -15.19
C ARG A 395 -15.45 -24.41 -15.41
N LYS A 396 -15.22 -23.41 -14.56
CA LYS A 396 -15.91 -22.11 -14.65
C LYS A 396 -15.35 -21.21 -15.76
N HIS A 397 -14.03 -21.17 -15.91
CA HIS A 397 -13.30 -20.26 -16.81
C HIS A 397 -12.51 -20.99 -17.89
N PHE A 398 -13.13 -22.00 -18.51
CA PHE A 398 -12.46 -22.90 -19.46
C PHE A 398 -11.67 -22.19 -20.56
N LYS A 399 -12.26 -21.19 -21.21
CA LYS A 399 -11.63 -20.45 -22.32
C LYS A 399 -10.37 -19.70 -21.87
N VAL A 400 -10.38 -19.11 -20.67
CA VAL A 400 -9.23 -18.38 -20.13
C VAL A 400 -8.12 -19.35 -19.75
N PHE A 401 -8.46 -20.45 -19.09
CA PHE A 401 -7.49 -21.47 -18.71
C PHE A 401 -6.87 -22.18 -19.92
N SER A 402 -7.65 -22.47 -20.96
CA SER A 402 -7.14 -23.12 -22.17
C SER A 402 -6.19 -22.21 -22.95
N THR A 403 -6.52 -20.92 -23.08
CA THR A 403 -5.67 -19.94 -23.77
C THR A 403 -4.40 -19.64 -22.99
N LEU A 404 -4.48 -19.42 -21.68
CA LEU A 404 -3.29 -19.21 -20.83
C LEU A 404 -2.36 -20.43 -20.84
N ARG A 405 -2.93 -21.63 -20.83
CA ARG A 405 -2.14 -22.87 -20.97
C ARG A 405 -1.42 -22.94 -22.30
N GLN A 406 -2.13 -22.69 -23.42
CA GLN A 406 -1.52 -22.69 -24.74
C GLN A 406 -0.38 -21.67 -24.86
N ILE A 407 -0.55 -20.48 -24.28
CA ILE A 407 0.50 -19.45 -24.24
C ILE A 407 1.70 -19.95 -23.42
N SER A 408 1.45 -20.54 -22.25
CA SER A 408 2.52 -21.12 -21.42
C SER A 408 3.29 -22.21 -22.16
N ASP A 409 2.59 -23.14 -22.80
CA ASP A 409 3.18 -24.24 -23.57
C ASP A 409 4.03 -23.71 -24.74
N GLN A 410 3.57 -22.65 -25.42
CA GLN A 410 4.34 -21.99 -26.49
C GLN A 410 5.58 -21.27 -25.96
N ILE A 411 5.51 -20.67 -24.77
CA ILE A 411 6.67 -20.04 -24.13
C ILE A 411 7.70 -21.09 -23.69
N GLU A 412 7.26 -22.23 -23.16
CA GLU A 412 8.16 -23.33 -22.81
C GLU A 412 8.88 -23.91 -24.04
N GLN A 413 8.23 -23.89 -25.21
CA GLN A 413 8.86 -24.27 -26.50
C GLN A 413 9.97 -23.30 -26.93
N LEU A 414 9.97 -22.04 -26.47
CA LEU A 414 11.05 -21.08 -26.71
C LEU A 414 12.31 -21.33 -25.85
N GLY A 415 12.39 -22.48 -25.17
CA GLY A 415 13.45 -22.83 -24.22
C GLY A 415 14.87 -22.53 -24.69
N GLU A 416 15.78 -22.32 -23.72
CA GLU A 416 17.18 -21.93 -23.98
C GLU A 416 17.90 -22.92 -24.93
N ASP A 417 18.62 -22.38 -25.93
CA ASP A 417 19.49 -23.16 -26.81
C ASP A 417 20.57 -23.88 -26.00
N VAL A 418 21.05 -25.02 -26.49
CA VAL A 418 22.04 -25.86 -25.81
C VAL A 418 23.32 -25.07 -25.51
N LEU A 419 23.72 -24.18 -26.43
CA LEU A 419 24.87 -23.29 -26.25
C LEU A 419 24.67 -22.31 -25.09
N ASP A 420 23.50 -21.70 -24.98
CA ASP A 420 23.20 -20.73 -23.93
C ASP A 420 23.12 -21.41 -22.56
N LYS A 421 22.54 -22.63 -22.49
CA LYS A 421 22.56 -23.47 -21.28
C LYS A 421 23.99 -23.79 -20.84
N MET A 422 24.83 -24.20 -21.78
CA MET A 422 26.24 -24.52 -21.52
C MET A 422 27.02 -23.30 -21.05
N LEU A 423 26.83 -22.15 -21.70
CA LEU A 423 27.49 -20.89 -21.37
C LEU A 423 27.04 -20.38 -19.99
N LYS A 424 25.76 -20.50 -19.65
CA LYS A 424 25.21 -20.16 -18.32
C LYS A 424 25.83 -21.02 -17.22
N LYS A 425 25.92 -22.34 -17.42
CA LYS A 425 26.58 -23.25 -16.48
C LYS A 425 28.07 -22.96 -16.34
N LEU A 426 28.78 -22.70 -17.43
CA LEU A 426 30.20 -22.32 -17.41
C LEU A 426 30.43 -21.00 -16.67
N LYS A 427 29.59 -19.98 -16.91
CA LYS A 427 29.63 -18.72 -16.18
C LYS A 427 29.35 -18.91 -14.69
N HIS A 428 28.41 -19.78 -14.33
CA HIS A 428 28.16 -20.11 -12.92
C HIS A 428 29.39 -20.77 -12.28
N VAL A 429 29.99 -21.77 -12.93
CA VAL A 429 31.20 -22.43 -12.42
C VAL A 429 32.35 -21.43 -12.27
N LEU A 430 32.56 -20.58 -13.28
CA LEU A 430 33.57 -19.53 -13.24
C LEU A 430 33.32 -18.52 -12.12
N ALA A 431 32.08 -18.09 -11.90
CA ALA A 431 31.70 -17.21 -10.79
C ALA A 431 31.96 -17.87 -9.43
N SER A 432 31.61 -19.14 -9.27
CA SER A 432 31.90 -19.92 -8.06
C SER A 432 33.41 -20.11 -7.84
N CYS A 433 34.21 -20.21 -8.90
CA CYS A 433 35.67 -20.27 -8.79
C CYS A 433 36.27 -18.92 -8.37
N TYR A 434 35.77 -17.81 -8.93
CA TYR A 434 36.23 -16.47 -8.53
C TYR A 434 35.81 -16.08 -7.12
N SER A 435 34.58 -16.40 -6.69
CA SER A 435 34.16 -16.16 -5.30
C SER A 435 35.06 -16.94 -4.34
N ARG A 436 35.42 -18.17 -4.70
CA ARG A 436 36.33 -19.00 -3.91
C ARG A 436 37.77 -18.50 -3.92
N ALA A 437 38.29 -18.02 -5.05
CA ALA A 437 39.62 -17.40 -5.09
C ALA A 437 39.69 -16.20 -4.13
N PHE A 438 38.58 -15.47 -3.99
CA PHE A 438 38.43 -14.37 -3.04
C PHE A 438 38.30 -14.84 -1.58
N ASP A 439 37.56 -15.93 -1.33
CA ASP A 439 37.35 -16.49 0.02
C ASP A 439 38.55 -17.30 0.54
N SER A 440 39.34 -17.92 -0.34
CA SER A 440 40.59 -18.65 0.00
C SER A 440 41.71 -17.75 0.52
N ILE A 441 41.58 -16.43 0.37
CA ILE A 441 42.44 -15.44 1.01
C ILE A 441 42.13 -15.35 2.53
N ARG A 442 41.00 -15.90 2.99
CA ARG A 442 40.52 -15.79 4.38
C ARG A 442 40.50 -17.09 5.20
N ASP A 443 40.27 -18.29 4.62
CA ASP A 443 40.17 -19.56 5.41
C ASP A 443 40.84 -20.79 4.74
N GLU A 444 41.57 -21.60 5.53
CA GLU A 444 42.37 -22.79 5.13
C GLU A 444 41.61 -24.14 5.09
N SER A 445 40.29 -24.18 4.88
CA SER A 445 39.51 -25.44 4.81
C SER A 445 39.14 -25.81 3.35
N THR A 446 40.02 -26.52 2.65
CA THR A 446 40.02 -26.58 1.16
C THR A 446 39.40 -27.83 0.52
N THR A 447 39.17 -28.94 1.22
CA THR A 447 38.97 -30.27 0.56
C THR A 447 37.52 -30.61 0.15
N GLU A 448 36.51 -30.43 1.00
CA GLU A 448 35.12 -30.83 0.68
C GLU A 448 34.49 -29.99 -0.44
N ASP A 449 34.85 -28.72 -0.51
CA ASP A 449 34.29 -27.82 -1.52
C ASP A 449 35.00 -27.96 -2.88
N LEU A 450 36.24 -28.46 -2.94
CA LEU A 450 36.93 -28.75 -4.22
C LEU A 450 36.23 -29.92 -4.93
N ASN A 451 35.74 -30.89 -4.16
CA ASN A 451 34.91 -31.98 -4.68
C ASN A 451 33.60 -31.46 -5.28
N LYS A 452 33.00 -30.36 -4.77
CA LYS A 452 31.79 -29.75 -5.36
C LYS A 452 32.08 -29.10 -6.72
N VAL A 453 33.22 -28.41 -6.87
CA VAL A 453 33.65 -27.83 -8.16
C VAL A 453 34.00 -28.93 -9.16
N GLY A 454 34.70 -29.98 -8.71
CA GLY A 454 34.95 -31.20 -9.49
C GLY A 454 33.65 -31.91 -9.91
N HIS A 455 32.65 -31.99 -9.03
CA HIS A 455 31.32 -32.51 -9.35
C HIS A 455 30.60 -31.67 -10.40
N LEU A 456 30.64 -30.34 -10.31
CA LEU A 456 30.01 -29.45 -11.30
C LEU A 456 30.69 -29.54 -12.68
N LEU A 457 32.03 -29.64 -12.71
CA LEU A 457 32.81 -29.88 -13.92
C LEU A 457 32.51 -31.26 -14.53
N ASN A 458 32.41 -32.30 -13.70
CA ASN A 458 32.06 -33.65 -14.14
C ASN A 458 30.60 -33.73 -14.64
N GLN A 459 29.68 -32.98 -14.02
CA GLN A 459 28.29 -32.87 -14.46
C GLN A 459 28.20 -32.17 -15.83
N LEU A 460 28.95 -31.08 -16.03
CA LEU A 460 29.13 -30.42 -17.33
C LEU A 460 29.70 -31.37 -18.39
N LEU A 461 30.74 -32.14 -18.04
CA LEU A 461 31.36 -33.14 -18.92
C LEU A 461 30.40 -34.29 -19.28
N SER A 462 29.55 -34.71 -18.34
CA SER A 462 28.54 -35.76 -18.57
C SER A 462 27.41 -35.28 -19.50
N GLU A 463 27.00 -34.02 -19.40
CA GLU A 463 26.00 -33.43 -20.28
C GLU A 463 26.55 -33.13 -21.68
N LEU A 464 27.82 -32.68 -21.78
CA LEU A 464 28.53 -32.61 -23.04
C LEU A 464 28.62 -33.98 -23.73
N LYS A 465 28.85 -35.06 -22.97
CA LYS A 465 28.82 -36.43 -23.50
C LYS A 465 27.42 -36.88 -23.91
N ARG A 466 26.35 -36.49 -23.20
CA ARG A 466 24.95 -36.73 -23.60
C ARG A 466 24.52 -35.94 -24.83
N SER A 467 25.05 -34.72 -25.04
CA SER A 467 24.79 -33.93 -26.25
C SER A 467 25.41 -34.53 -27.52
N LYS A 468 26.34 -35.49 -27.40
CA LYS A 468 26.86 -36.28 -28.53
C LYS A 468 25.84 -37.23 -29.16
N THR A 469 24.73 -37.54 -28.48
CA THR A 469 23.75 -38.53 -28.95
C THR A 469 22.49 -37.92 -29.59
N SER A 470 22.34 -36.59 -29.65
CA SER A 470 21.25 -35.93 -30.38
C SER A 470 21.79 -35.26 -31.65
N GLU A 471 21.83 -36.01 -32.75
CA GLU A 471 22.32 -35.61 -34.08
C GLU A 471 21.51 -34.51 -34.80
N THR A 472 20.65 -33.75 -34.11
CA THR A 472 19.79 -32.77 -34.76
C THR A 472 19.92 -31.39 -34.16
N ILE A 473 21.13 -30.81 -34.18
CA ILE A 473 21.31 -29.36 -34.13
C ILE A 473 22.36 -28.98 -35.18
N ASN A 474 21.90 -28.23 -36.18
CA ASN A 474 22.58 -27.77 -37.40
C ASN A 474 24.11 -27.65 -37.29
N GLY A 475 24.80 -28.30 -38.25
CA GLY A 475 26.22 -28.65 -38.26
C GLY A 475 27.28 -27.52 -38.21
N PHE A 476 26.91 -26.29 -37.84
CA PHE A 476 27.88 -25.21 -37.59
C PHE A 476 28.28 -25.09 -36.11
N SER A 477 27.42 -25.38 -35.14
CA SER A 477 27.75 -25.22 -33.71
C SER A 477 28.53 -26.42 -33.13
N PHE A 478 28.19 -27.63 -33.54
CA PHE A 478 28.83 -28.86 -33.04
C PHE A 478 30.31 -28.98 -33.42
N HIS A 479 30.64 -28.50 -34.63
CA HIS A 479 32.00 -28.54 -35.16
C HIS A 479 32.94 -27.56 -34.44
N HIS A 480 32.41 -26.41 -34.02
CA HIS A 480 33.16 -25.42 -33.24
C HIS A 480 33.38 -25.87 -31.79
N ILE A 481 32.38 -26.49 -31.15
CA ILE A 481 32.55 -27.07 -29.81
C ILE A 481 33.56 -28.24 -29.83
N GLN A 482 33.56 -29.08 -30.88
CA GLN A 482 34.58 -30.12 -31.05
C GLN A 482 35.99 -29.55 -31.28
N GLN A 483 36.12 -28.41 -31.95
CA GLN A 483 37.41 -27.72 -32.11
C GLN A 483 37.90 -27.10 -30.81
N VAL A 484 37.02 -26.48 -30.01
CA VAL A 484 37.38 -25.87 -28.72
C VAL A 484 37.78 -26.94 -27.69
N ILE A 485 37.13 -28.10 -27.70
CA ILE A 485 37.49 -29.22 -26.80
C ILE A 485 38.81 -29.91 -27.22
N ARG A 486 39.13 -29.90 -28.53
CA ARG A 486 40.41 -30.42 -29.05
C ARG A 486 41.50 -29.34 -29.13
N ASP A 487 41.24 -28.15 -28.61
CA ASP A 487 42.22 -27.08 -28.61
C ASP A 487 43.31 -27.43 -27.59
N PRO A 488 44.58 -27.58 -28.03
CA PRO A 488 45.70 -27.94 -27.14
C PRO A 488 45.90 -26.95 -26.00
N VAL A 489 45.35 -25.73 -26.10
CA VAL A 489 45.35 -24.74 -25.01
C VAL A 489 44.37 -25.13 -23.90
N VAL A 490 43.21 -25.70 -24.24
CA VAL A 490 42.21 -26.14 -23.26
C VAL A 490 42.66 -27.42 -22.56
N GLU A 491 43.28 -28.37 -23.28
CA GLU A 491 43.91 -29.55 -22.66
C GLU A 491 45.07 -29.16 -21.73
N LYS A 492 45.87 -28.15 -22.11
CA LYS A 492 46.91 -27.60 -21.23
C LYS A 492 46.34 -26.95 -19.98
N LEU A 493 45.30 -26.13 -20.10
CA LEU A 493 44.61 -25.54 -18.95
C LEU A 493 43.99 -26.62 -18.06
N GLN A 494 43.46 -27.69 -18.64
CA GLN A 494 42.92 -28.84 -17.91
C GLN A 494 44.04 -29.58 -17.14
N SER A 495 45.20 -29.79 -17.76
CA SER A 495 46.36 -30.41 -17.11
C SER A 495 46.98 -29.52 -16.02
N GLN A 496 47.01 -28.20 -16.22
CA GLN A 496 47.51 -27.23 -15.25
C GLN A 496 46.57 -27.11 -14.05
N PHE A 497 45.26 -27.08 -14.28
CA PHE A 497 44.27 -27.06 -13.20
C PHE A 497 44.29 -28.35 -12.35
N ILE A 498 44.55 -29.51 -12.98
CA ILE A 498 44.73 -30.78 -12.27
C ILE A 498 46.07 -30.83 -11.53
N ALA A 499 47.12 -30.20 -12.05
CA ALA A 499 48.44 -30.19 -11.42
C ALA A 499 48.55 -29.19 -10.25
N GLU A 500 47.91 -28.02 -10.35
CA GLU A 500 47.96 -26.97 -9.31
C GLU A 500 47.12 -27.28 -8.07
N PHE A 501 46.17 -28.22 -8.14
CA PHE A 501 45.25 -28.55 -7.05
C PHE A 501 45.41 -29.96 -6.46
N ASN A 502 46.38 -30.76 -6.94
CA ASN A 502 46.72 -32.08 -6.40
C ASN A 502 47.91 -32.06 -5.41
N HIS A 503 48.23 -30.89 -4.85
CA HIS A 503 49.23 -30.74 -3.79
C HIS A 503 48.62 -30.28 -2.47
#